data_AF-E8WS38-F1
#
_entry.id   AF-E8WS38-F1
#
_cell.length_a   1.000
_cell.length_b   1.000
_cell.length_c   1.000
_cell.angle_alpha   90.00
_cell.angle_beta   90.00
_cell.angle_gamma   90.00
#
_symmetry.space_group_name_H-M   'P 1'
#
loop_
_entity.id
_entity.type
_entity.pdbx_description
1 polymer ?
#
loop_
_entity_poly.entity_id
_entity_poly.type
_entity_poly.pdbx_seq_one_letter_code
_entity_poly.pdbx_strand_id
1 'polypeptide(L)'
;MIGQFVAVFLFTACYAVMRYAGFGGVSLVHLPAYLMNKSIAMAAMVSLFLTALAFVRGERDRSRFWSRASSHLAGMHVLISLGTLSGGYFPRFFDGDRMNLTGEATLLTGALAVYCLWRLAPDGIEQAFRRKLNALFCTLAGGHLLVMGYGGWQQVQKWHGGLPPITLLCFCLCLASALLFLAGKEPSGA
;
A
#
# COMPACT_ATOMS: atom_id res chain seq x y z
N MET A 1 -16.15 -11.88 -6.85
CA MET A 1 -15.06 -10.99 -6.37
C MET A 1 -13.69 -11.35 -6.96
N ILE A 2 -13.38 -12.63 -7.23
CA ILE A 2 -12.09 -13.05 -7.82
C ILE A 2 -11.77 -12.33 -9.14
N GLY A 3 -12.70 -12.26 -10.09
CA GLY A 3 -12.47 -11.54 -11.36
C GLY A 3 -12.11 -10.06 -11.17
N GLN A 4 -12.72 -9.38 -10.19
CA GLN A 4 -12.39 -7.99 -9.84
C GLN A 4 -10.98 -7.90 -9.24
N PHE A 5 -10.61 -8.85 -8.38
CA PHE A 5 -9.27 -8.91 -7.81
C PHE A 5 -8.19 -9.10 -8.89
N VAL A 6 -8.42 -10.02 -9.84
CA VAL A 6 -7.53 -10.22 -10.99
C VAL A 6 -7.41 -8.95 -11.82
N ALA A 7 -8.53 -8.26 -12.09
CA ALA A 7 -8.51 -7.00 -12.82
C ALA A 7 -7.70 -5.91 -12.10
N VAL A 8 -7.86 -5.77 -10.77
CA VAL A 8 -7.06 -4.85 -9.96
C VAL A 8 -5.58 -5.16 -10.10
N PHE A 9 -5.21 -6.43 -9.92
CA PHE A 9 -3.80 -6.85 -9.97
C PHE A 9 -3.18 -6.64 -11.36
N LEU A 10 -3.89 -6.99 -12.43
CA LEU A 10 -3.42 -6.77 -13.81
C LEU A 10 -3.27 -5.28 -14.12
N PHE A 11 -4.22 -4.45 -13.66
CA PHE A 11 -4.16 -3.02 -13.87
C PHE A 11 -2.96 -2.38 -13.15
N THR A 12 -2.73 -2.72 -11.87
CA THR A 12 -1.57 -2.21 -11.13
C THR A 12 -0.25 -2.74 -11.68
N ALA A 13 -0.23 -3.97 -12.20
CA ALA A 13 0.95 -4.54 -12.85
C ALA A 13 1.27 -3.82 -14.15
N CYS A 14 0.27 -3.62 -15.01
CA CYS A 14 0.41 -2.85 -16.24
C CYS A 14 0.91 -1.44 -15.96
N TYR A 15 0.31 -0.74 -14.97
CA TYR A 15 0.75 0.59 -14.56
C TYR A 15 2.21 0.61 -14.10
N ALA A 16 2.62 -0.33 -13.24
CA ALA A 16 3.99 -0.42 -12.76
C ALA A 16 4.98 -0.71 -13.90
N VAL A 17 4.66 -1.64 -14.80
CA VAL A 17 5.52 -1.98 -15.95
C VAL A 17 5.66 -0.79 -16.89
N MET A 18 4.55 -0.17 -17.31
CA MET A 18 4.59 1.00 -18.18
C MET A 18 5.43 2.13 -17.57
N ARG A 19 5.19 2.45 -16.30
CA ARG A 19 5.88 3.56 -15.63
C ARG A 19 7.37 3.31 -15.44
N TYR A 20 7.76 2.12 -14.96
CA TYR A 20 9.14 1.86 -14.56
C TYR A 20 9.99 1.23 -15.66
N ALA A 21 9.48 0.27 -16.42
CA ALA A 21 10.22 -0.30 -17.54
C ALA A 21 10.04 0.53 -18.81
N GLY A 22 8.80 0.87 -19.16
CA GLY A 22 8.50 1.63 -20.39
C GLY A 22 9.09 3.04 -20.38
N PHE A 23 8.78 3.83 -19.35
CA PHE A 23 9.23 5.23 -19.25
C PHE A 23 10.36 5.47 -18.24
N GLY A 24 10.68 4.46 -17.42
CA GLY A 24 11.65 4.60 -16.32
C GLY A 24 13.01 4.00 -16.54
N GLY A 25 13.23 3.33 -17.68
CA GLY A 25 14.50 2.70 -18.01
C GLY A 25 14.89 1.55 -17.09
N VAL A 26 13.99 1.06 -16.24
CA VAL A 26 14.26 -0.10 -15.38
C VAL A 26 14.23 -1.36 -16.25
N SER A 27 15.33 -2.11 -16.24
CA SER A 27 15.42 -3.38 -16.98
C SER A 27 14.34 -4.37 -16.55
N LEU A 28 13.74 -5.05 -17.54
CA LEU A 28 12.76 -6.11 -17.31
C LEU A 28 13.34 -7.33 -16.57
N VAL A 29 14.67 -7.45 -16.45
CA VAL A 29 15.30 -8.46 -15.59
C VAL A 29 14.91 -8.26 -14.12
N HIS A 30 14.61 -7.02 -13.69
CA HIS A 30 14.13 -6.73 -12.35
C HIS A 30 12.61 -6.87 -12.19
N LEU A 31 11.91 -7.40 -13.21
CA LEU A 31 10.47 -7.61 -13.19
C LEU A 31 10.02 -8.47 -11.99
N PRO A 32 10.59 -9.67 -11.73
CA PRO A 32 10.03 -10.62 -10.77
C PRO A 32 9.97 -10.10 -9.34
N ALA A 33 10.97 -9.34 -8.91
CA ALA A 33 11.03 -8.78 -7.56
C ALA A 33 10.67 -7.30 -7.56
N TYR A 34 11.47 -6.44 -8.19
CA TYR A 34 11.36 -4.99 -8.01
C TYR A 34 10.06 -4.41 -8.57
N LEU A 35 9.71 -4.72 -9.82
CA LEU A 35 8.49 -4.17 -10.44
C LEU A 35 7.23 -4.82 -9.88
N MET A 36 7.24 -6.15 -9.71
CA MET A 36 6.10 -6.86 -9.14
C MET A 36 5.82 -6.42 -7.70
N ASN A 37 6.84 -6.14 -6.89
CA ASN A 37 6.64 -5.61 -5.54
C ASN A 37 5.87 -4.28 -5.54
N LYS A 38 6.14 -3.39 -6.51
CA LYS A 38 5.39 -2.13 -6.66
C LYS A 38 3.94 -2.35 -7.06
N SER A 39 3.70 -3.30 -7.97
CA SER A 39 2.34 -3.69 -8.36
C SER A 39 1.57 -4.27 -7.17
N ILE A 40 2.17 -5.22 -6.45
CA ILE A 40 1.59 -5.87 -5.27
C ILE A 40 1.24 -4.83 -4.20
N ALA A 41 2.15 -3.90 -3.92
CA ALA A 41 1.91 -2.82 -2.97
C ALA A 41 0.72 -1.95 -3.38
N MET A 42 0.63 -1.58 -4.67
CA MET A 42 -0.47 -0.79 -5.18
C MET A 42 -1.80 -1.55 -5.15
N ALA A 43 -1.81 -2.83 -5.53
CA ALA A 43 -2.99 -3.70 -5.45
C ALA A 43 -3.48 -3.88 -4.01
N ALA A 44 -2.56 -3.94 -3.04
CA ALA A 44 -2.91 -3.96 -1.62
C ALA A 44 -3.67 -2.68 -1.23
N MET A 45 -3.18 -1.51 -1.63
CA MET A 45 -3.83 -0.23 -1.30
C MET A 45 -5.18 -0.03 -2.02
N VAL A 46 -5.31 -0.50 -3.26
CA VAL A 46 -6.62 -0.53 -3.95
C VAL A 46 -7.59 -1.45 -3.21
N SER A 47 -7.13 -2.62 -2.78
CA SER A 47 -7.95 -3.56 -2.00
C SER A 47 -8.36 -2.97 -0.64
N LEU A 48 -7.48 -2.23 0.03
CA LEU A 48 -7.81 -1.48 1.25
C LEU A 48 -8.91 -0.45 0.99
N PHE A 49 -8.80 0.32 -0.10
CA PHE A 49 -9.82 1.28 -0.48
C PHE A 49 -11.18 0.63 -0.76
N LEU A 50 -11.20 -0.50 -1.48
CA LEU A 50 -12.41 -1.28 -1.72
C LEU A 50 -12.99 -1.87 -0.42
N THR A 51 -12.14 -2.21 0.55
CA THR A 51 -12.55 -2.63 1.90
C THR A 51 -13.30 -1.51 2.61
N ALA A 52 -12.75 -0.29 2.58
CA ALA A 52 -13.34 0.89 3.21
C ALA A 52 -14.66 1.29 2.53
N LEU A 53 -14.73 1.22 1.20
CA LEU A 53 -15.95 1.51 0.45
C LEU A 53 -17.06 0.50 0.77
N ALA A 54 -16.73 -0.80 0.77
CA ALA A 54 -17.68 -1.86 1.14
C ALA A 54 -18.13 -1.74 2.60
N PHE A 55 -17.22 -1.32 3.51
CA PHE A 55 -17.54 -1.07 4.91
C PHE A 55 -18.60 0.02 5.08
N VAL A 56 -18.41 1.18 4.44
CA VAL A 56 -19.38 2.29 4.52
C VAL A 56 -20.73 1.92 3.88
N ARG A 57 -20.73 1.04 2.87
CA ARG A 57 -21.96 0.52 2.25
C ARG A 57 -22.64 -0.61 3.04
N GLY A 58 -22.05 -1.06 4.15
CA GLY A 58 -22.59 -2.19 4.92
C GLY A 58 -22.42 -3.56 4.26
N GLU A 59 -21.63 -3.68 3.19
CA GLU A 59 -21.39 -4.92 2.44
C GLU A 59 -20.34 -5.80 3.16
N ARG A 60 -20.75 -6.48 4.24
CA ARG A 60 -19.85 -7.20 5.16
C ARG A 60 -18.94 -8.22 4.44
N ASP A 61 -19.48 -9.08 3.61
CA ASP A 61 -18.70 -10.14 2.94
C ASP A 61 -17.70 -9.57 1.93
N ARG A 62 -18.10 -8.51 1.22
CA ARG A 62 -17.21 -7.81 0.29
C ARG A 62 -16.09 -7.10 1.02
N SER A 63 -16.40 -6.42 2.13
CA SER A 63 -15.40 -5.79 2.99
C SER A 63 -14.40 -6.83 3.52
N ARG A 64 -14.88 -7.98 4.01
CA ARG A 64 -14.00 -9.08 4.46
C ARG A 64 -13.10 -9.63 3.36
N PHE A 65 -13.62 -9.86 2.16
CA PHE A 65 -12.84 -10.34 1.03
C PHE A 65 -11.69 -9.39 0.69
N TRP A 66 -12.00 -8.09 0.50
CA TRP A 66 -10.99 -7.10 0.14
C TRP A 66 -10.01 -6.83 1.27
N SER A 67 -10.45 -6.92 2.53
CA SER A 67 -9.57 -6.79 3.69
C SER A 67 -8.52 -7.89 3.69
N ARG A 68 -8.94 -9.15 3.47
CA ARG A 68 -8.02 -10.30 3.39
C ARG A 68 -7.08 -10.18 2.20
N ALA A 69 -7.58 -9.78 1.04
CA ALA A 69 -6.76 -9.52 -0.15
C ALA A 69 -5.69 -8.45 0.11
N SER A 70 -6.09 -7.33 0.72
CA SER A 70 -5.16 -6.26 1.13
C SER A 70 -4.10 -6.76 2.09
N SER A 71 -4.48 -7.51 3.13
CA SER A 71 -3.54 -8.05 4.11
C SER A 71 -2.54 -9.04 3.50
N HIS A 72 -3.00 -9.96 2.65
CA HIS A 72 -2.12 -10.92 1.98
C HIS A 72 -1.13 -10.23 1.03
N LEU A 73 -1.61 -9.29 0.20
CA LEU A 73 -0.75 -8.54 -0.71
C LEU A 73 0.24 -7.66 0.05
N ALA A 74 -0.17 -7.01 1.13
CA ALA A 74 0.74 -6.26 1.99
C ALA A 74 1.80 -7.17 2.63
N GLY A 75 1.42 -8.37 3.07
CA GLY A 75 2.37 -9.38 3.57
C GLY A 75 3.40 -9.78 2.51
N MET A 76 2.96 -10.08 1.29
CA MET A 76 3.88 -10.37 0.17
C MET A 76 4.80 -9.18 -0.13
N HIS A 77 4.26 -7.96 -0.15
CA HIS A 77 5.04 -6.74 -0.34
C HIS A 77 6.15 -6.60 0.71
N VAL A 78 5.84 -6.86 1.98
CA VAL A 78 6.82 -6.80 3.08
C VAL A 78 7.94 -7.81 2.85
N LEU A 79 7.61 -9.07 2.56
CA LEU A 79 8.60 -10.13 2.35
C LEU A 79 9.55 -9.80 1.18
N ILE A 80 8.99 -9.37 0.04
CA ILE A 80 9.79 -9.01 -1.14
C ILE A 80 10.62 -7.74 -0.85
N SER A 81 10.05 -6.76 -0.15
CA SER A 81 10.78 -5.54 0.20
C SER A 81 11.96 -5.83 1.11
N LEU A 82 11.80 -6.64 2.15
CA LEU A 82 12.90 -7.06 3.03
C LEU A 82 13.98 -7.83 2.24
N GLY A 83 13.58 -8.72 1.34
CA GLY A 83 14.52 -9.47 0.48
C GLY A 83 15.27 -8.61 -0.54
N THR A 84 14.79 -7.39 -0.83
CA THR A 84 15.42 -6.46 -1.79
C THR A 84 15.99 -5.21 -1.12
N LEU A 85 15.89 -5.10 0.21
CA LEU A 85 16.27 -3.91 0.96
C LEU A 85 17.79 -3.76 1.03
N SER A 86 18.34 -2.98 0.11
CA SER A 86 19.78 -2.72 0.01
C SER A 86 20.04 -1.36 -0.63
N GLY A 87 21.24 -0.81 -0.42
CA GLY A 87 21.68 0.43 -1.05
C GLY A 87 21.67 0.36 -2.58
N GLY A 88 21.86 -0.82 -3.17
CA GLY A 88 21.80 -1.01 -4.63
C GLY A 88 20.40 -0.81 -5.22
N TYR A 89 19.36 -1.30 -4.54
CA TYR A 89 17.97 -1.11 -4.98
C TYR A 89 17.37 0.21 -4.55
N PHE A 90 17.78 0.72 -3.38
CA PHE A 90 17.18 1.89 -2.73
C PHE A 90 18.25 2.87 -2.22
N PRO A 91 19.09 3.45 -3.11
CA PRO A 91 20.22 4.28 -2.69
C PRO A 91 19.81 5.49 -1.84
N ARG A 92 18.58 5.98 -1.99
CA ARG A 92 18.05 7.10 -1.19
C ARG A 92 17.83 6.77 0.29
N PHE A 93 17.76 5.49 0.66
CA PHE A 93 17.52 5.05 2.04
C PHE A 93 18.79 4.74 2.80
N PHE A 94 19.95 4.79 2.14
CA PHE A 94 21.22 4.38 2.70
C PHE A 94 22.24 5.52 2.61
N ASP A 95 23.15 5.54 3.57
CA ASP A 95 24.37 6.32 3.59
C ASP A 95 25.54 5.34 3.87
N GLY A 96 26.22 4.93 2.79
CA GLY A 96 27.10 3.77 2.81
C GLY A 96 26.33 2.48 3.16
N ASP A 97 26.84 1.74 4.14
CA ASP A 97 26.27 0.45 4.58
C ASP A 97 25.11 0.59 5.59
N ARG A 98 24.82 1.81 6.04
CA ARG A 98 23.78 2.07 7.05
C ARG A 98 22.59 2.75 6.42
N MET A 99 21.41 2.55 7.01
CA MET A 99 20.25 3.35 6.64
C MET A 99 20.45 4.79 7.11
N ASN A 100 19.98 5.74 6.30
CA ASN A 100 19.83 7.12 6.75
C ASN A 100 18.47 7.30 7.45
N LEU A 101 18.22 8.51 7.99
CA LEU A 101 16.97 8.82 8.70
C LEU A 101 15.71 8.52 7.87
N THR A 102 15.73 8.79 6.56
CA THR A 102 14.60 8.48 5.67
C THR A 102 14.38 6.97 5.56
N GLY A 103 15.44 6.19 5.41
CA GLY A 103 15.38 4.72 5.40
C GLY A 103 14.82 4.14 6.69
N GLU A 104 15.35 4.57 7.84
CA GLU A 104 14.91 4.12 9.17
C GLU A 104 13.44 4.48 9.44
N ALA A 105 13.04 5.73 9.16
CA ALA A 105 11.66 6.18 9.33
C ALA A 105 10.68 5.44 8.41
N THR A 106 11.09 5.16 7.16
CA THR A 106 10.30 4.36 6.20
C THR A 106 10.10 2.95 6.74
N LEU A 107 11.15 2.31 7.26
CA LEU A 107 11.06 0.96 7.81
C LEU A 107 10.20 0.92 9.08
N LEU A 108 10.38 1.86 10.01
CA LEU A 108 9.63 1.94 11.26
C LEU A 108 8.12 2.12 11.02
N THR A 109 7.75 3.09 10.19
CA THR A 109 6.34 3.34 9.85
C THR A 109 5.71 2.16 9.12
N GLY A 110 6.46 1.49 8.24
CA GLY A 110 6.03 0.24 7.60
C GLY A 110 5.82 -0.90 8.60
N ALA A 111 6.74 -1.11 9.53
CA ALA A 111 6.65 -2.14 10.56
C ALA A 111 5.43 -1.93 11.49
N LEU A 112 5.19 -0.70 11.93
CA LEU A 112 4.03 -0.36 12.76
C LEU A 112 2.71 -0.54 11.98
N ALA A 113 2.68 -0.24 10.68
CA ALA A 113 1.51 -0.50 9.83
C ALA A 113 1.23 -2.01 9.74
N VAL A 114 2.26 -2.84 9.52
CA VAL A 114 2.12 -4.30 9.48
C VAL A 114 1.63 -4.85 10.82
N TYR A 115 2.11 -4.31 11.93
CA TYR A 115 1.61 -4.66 13.26
C TYR A 115 0.09 -4.42 13.38
N CYS A 116 -0.42 -3.30 12.85
CA CYS A 116 -1.87 -3.04 12.81
C CYS A 116 -2.63 -4.09 11.98
N LEU A 117 -2.11 -4.48 10.81
CA LEU A 117 -2.70 -5.55 9.99
C LEU A 117 -2.70 -6.89 10.72
N TRP A 118 -1.62 -7.22 11.42
CA TRP A 118 -1.55 -8.46 12.21
C TRP A 118 -2.59 -8.47 13.32
N ARG A 119 -2.76 -7.34 14.02
CA ARG A 119 -3.83 -7.18 15.03
C ARG A 119 -5.23 -7.24 14.45
N LEU A 120 -5.42 -7.02 13.15
CA LEU A 120 -6.72 -7.11 12.46
C LEU A 120 -7.06 -8.54 11.97
N ALA A 121 -6.09 -9.46 11.99
CA ALA A 121 -6.23 -10.81 11.44
C ALA A 121 -7.20 -11.72 12.21
N PRO A 122 -7.25 -11.72 13.56
CA PRO A 122 -8.22 -12.53 14.30
C PRO A 122 -9.68 -12.19 13.96
N ASP A 123 -10.50 -13.23 13.88
CA ASP A 123 -11.96 -13.10 13.88
C ASP A 123 -12.45 -12.74 15.30
N GLY A 124 -13.57 -12.02 15.42
CA GLY A 124 -14.15 -11.66 16.72
C GLY A 124 -13.67 -10.36 17.36
N ILE A 125 -12.81 -9.60 16.68
CA ILE A 125 -12.43 -8.25 17.13
C ILE A 125 -13.65 -7.32 17.07
N GLU A 126 -13.88 -6.58 18.15
CA GLU A 126 -14.91 -5.53 18.25
C GLU A 126 -14.84 -4.57 17.06
N GLN A 127 -16.00 -4.26 16.47
CA GLN A 127 -16.06 -3.46 15.24
C GLN A 127 -15.53 -2.03 15.44
N ALA A 128 -15.76 -1.42 16.60
CA ALA A 128 -15.22 -0.11 16.94
C ALA A 128 -13.69 -0.12 16.98
N PHE A 129 -13.09 -1.14 17.59
CA PHE A 129 -11.63 -1.30 17.65
C PHE A 129 -11.05 -1.62 16.27
N ARG A 130 -11.70 -2.48 15.48
CA ARG A 130 -11.32 -2.77 14.09
C ARG A 130 -11.28 -1.50 13.23
N ARG A 131 -12.26 -0.61 13.38
CA ARG A 131 -12.30 0.69 12.70
C ARG A 131 -11.11 1.58 13.09
N LYS A 132 -10.84 1.71 14.39
CA LYS A 132 -9.69 2.48 14.91
C LYS A 132 -8.36 1.93 14.39
N LEU A 133 -8.19 0.60 14.41
CA LEU A 133 -6.99 -0.06 13.88
C LEU A 133 -6.83 0.12 12.37
N ASN A 134 -7.92 0.04 11.59
CA ASN A 134 -7.88 0.31 10.15
C ASN A 134 -7.49 1.77 9.86
N ALA A 135 -8.03 2.73 10.60
CA ALA A 135 -7.65 4.13 10.48
C ALA A 135 -6.18 4.36 10.85
N LEU A 136 -5.70 3.77 11.95
CA LEU A 136 -4.30 3.82 12.37
C LEU A 136 -3.38 3.19 11.32
N PHE A 137 -3.76 2.04 10.76
CA PHE A 137 -3.05 1.41 9.65
C PHE A 137 -2.94 2.35 8.45
N CYS A 138 -4.04 2.98 8.03
CA CYS A 138 -4.04 3.93 6.91
C CYS A 138 -3.11 5.12 7.19
N THR A 139 -3.10 5.64 8.42
CA THR A 139 -2.22 6.74 8.83
C THR A 139 -0.75 6.33 8.78
N LEU A 140 -0.40 5.15 9.31
CA LEU A 140 0.98 4.65 9.31
C LEU A 140 1.47 4.29 7.90
N ALA A 141 0.63 3.64 7.09
CA ALA A 141 0.93 3.35 5.69
C ALA A 141 1.03 4.64 4.86
N GLY A 142 0.17 5.63 5.11
CA GLY A 142 0.27 6.96 4.54
C GLY A 142 1.57 7.67 4.94
N GLY A 143 1.95 7.59 6.21
CA GLY A 143 3.22 8.10 6.74
C GLY A 143 4.43 7.45 6.07
N HIS A 144 4.43 6.11 5.95
CA HIS A 144 5.44 5.35 5.21
C HIS A 144 5.62 5.87 3.78
N LEU A 145 4.51 6.07 3.05
CA LEU A 145 4.53 6.60 1.68
C LEU A 145 4.98 8.07 1.61
N LEU A 146 4.57 8.88 2.58
CA LEU A 146 4.93 10.30 2.67
C LEU A 146 6.43 10.46 2.88
N VAL A 147 7.01 9.74 3.86
CA VAL A 147 8.45 9.78 4.17
C VAL A 147 9.28 9.43 2.94
N MET A 148 8.92 8.35 2.22
CA MET A 148 9.69 7.93 1.04
C MET A 148 9.42 8.76 -0.22
N GLY A 149 8.26 9.40 -0.32
CA GLY A 149 7.72 9.89 -1.59
C GLY A 149 7.64 11.40 -1.75
N TYR A 150 7.45 12.15 -0.66
CA TYR A 150 6.99 13.54 -0.69
C TYR A 150 7.80 14.45 -1.64
N GLY A 151 9.13 14.42 -1.55
CA GLY A 151 10.00 15.25 -2.41
C GLY A 151 9.87 14.96 -3.90
N GLY A 152 9.50 13.74 -4.29
CA GLY A 152 9.28 13.35 -5.68
C GLY A 152 7.88 13.69 -6.21
N TRP A 153 6.90 13.90 -5.33
CA TRP A 153 5.52 14.15 -5.75
C TRP A 153 5.34 15.52 -6.39
N GLN A 154 6.05 16.53 -5.91
CA GLN A 154 5.92 17.91 -6.40
C GLN A 154 6.65 18.15 -7.72
N GLN A 155 7.57 17.25 -8.09
CA GLN A 155 8.41 17.39 -9.28
C GLN A 155 7.76 16.68 -10.48
N VAL A 156 6.63 17.22 -10.94
CA VAL A 156 5.81 16.66 -12.03
C VAL A 156 6.62 16.42 -13.31
N GLN A 157 7.57 17.31 -13.61
CA GLN A 157 8.49 17.19 -14.75
C GLN A 157 9.42 15.96 -14.67
N LYS A 158 9.59 15.35 -13.48
CA LYS A 158 10.37 14.12 -13.27
C LYS A 158 9.50 12.87 -13.25
N TRP A 159 8.20 12.98 -13.53
CA TRP A 159 7.32 11.83 -13.60
C TRP A 159 7.55 11.07 -14.91
N HIS A 160 7.90 9.80 -14.78
CA HIS A 160 8.16 8.93 -15.93
C HIS A 160 6.92 8.81 -16.83
N GLY A 161 7.03 9.33 -18.06
CA GLY A 161 5.91 9.37 -19.01
C GLY A 161 4.76 10.30 -18.59
N GLY A 162 5.01 11.26 -17.68
CA GLY A 162 3.97 12.08 -17.06
C GLY A 162 3.08 11.30 -16.08
N LEU A 163 3.38 10.03 -15.79
CA LEU A 163 2.58 9.18 -14.92
C LEU A 163 2.89 9.45 -13.44
N PRO A 164 1.88 9.74 -12.60
CA PRO A 164 2.06 9.95 -11.17
C PRO A 164 2.87 8.83 -10.49
N PRO A 165 3.73 9.14 -9.51
CA PRO A 165 4.39 8.13 -8.69
C PRO A 165 3.37 7.21 -8.03
N ILE A 166 3.61 5.89 -8.06
CA ILE A 166 2.75 4.91 -7.38
C ILE A 166 2.58 5.26 -5.90
N THR A 167 3.62 5.77 -5.24
CA THR A 167 3.56 6.21 -3.84
C THR A 167 2.53 7.31 -3.60
N LEU A 168 2.37 8.24 -4.55
CA LEU A 168 1.38 9.32 -4.46
C LEU A 168 -0.04 8.76 -4.61
N LEU A 169 -0.25 7.90 -5.62
CA LEU A 169 -1.55 7.25 -5.83
C LEU A 169 -1.96 6.43 -4.61
N CYS A 170 -1.04 5.62 -4.09
CA CYS A 170 -1.26 4.85 -2.86
C CYS A 170 -1.52 5.75 -1.65
N PHE A 171 -0.84 6.89 -1.53
CA PHE A 171 -1.07 7.83 -0.44
C PHE A 171 -2.48 8.41 -0.49
N CYS A 172 -2.96 8.80 -1.69
CA CYS A 172 -4.33 9.25 -1.89
C CYS A 172 -5.35 8.15 -1.54
N LEU A 173 -5.08 6.89 -1.92
CA LEU A 173 -5.94 5.76 -1.55
C LEU A 173 -5.96 5.52 -0.03
N CYS A 174 -4.81 5.61 0.65
CA CYS A 174 -4.74 5.52 2.11
C CYS A 174 -5.55 6.63 2.78
N LEU A 175 -5.41 7.87 2.33
CA LEU A 175 -6.15 9.01 2.87
C LEU A 175 -7.66 8.83 2.67
N ALA A 176 -8.09 8.48 1.46
CA ALA A 176 -9.49 8.21 1.16
C ALA A 176 -10.03 7.05 2.01
N SER A 177 -9.27 5.96 2.17
CA SER A 177 -9.64 4.82 3.02
C SER A 177 -9.79 5.22 4.49
N ALA A 178 -8.84 6.02 5.01
CA ALA A 178 -8.90 6.52 6.39
C ALA A 178 -10.17 7.35 6.61
N LEU A 179 -10.46 8.29 5.70
CA LEU A 179 -11.67 9.12 5.77
C LEU A 179 -12.95 8.28 5.73
N LEU A 180 -13.01 7.26 4.86
CA LEU A 180 -14.15 6.36 4.79
C LEU A 180 -14.32 5.52 6.06
N PHE A 181 -13.23 4.98 6.63
CA PHE A 181 -13.31 4.26 7.90
C PHE A 181 -13.76 5.16 9.04
N LEU A 182 -13.31 6.42 9.09
CA LEU A 182 -13.72 7.39 10.12
C LEU A 182 -15.17 7.86 9.95
N ALA A 183 -15.64 8.02 8.70
CA ALA A 183 -17.01 8.45 8.39
C ALA A 183 -18.05 7.32 8.55
N GLY A 184 -17.62 6.05 8.44
CA GLY A 184 -18.52 4.91 8.55
C GLY A 184 -19.17 4.79 9.93
N LYS A 185 -20.51 4.81 9.94
CA LYS A 185 -21.32 4.54 11.15
C LYS A 185 -21.30 3.05 11.45
N GLU A 186 -21.39 2.69 12.72
CA GLU A 186 -21.64 1.30 13.09
C GLU A 186 -22.99 0.89 12.50
N PRO A 187 -23.09 -0.28 11.83
CA PRO A 187 -24.38 -0.81 11.46
C PRO A 187 -25.13 -1.04 12.77
N SER A 188 -26.14 -0.20 13.01
CA SER A 188 -27.05 -0.31 14.13
C SER A 188 -27.65 -1.71 14.15
N GLY A 189 -27.31 -2.49 15.19
CA GLY A 189 -27.99 -3.71 15.63
C GLY A 189 -28.37 -4.74 14.56
N ALA A 190 -27.71 -5.90 14.60
CA ALA A 190 -28.38 -7.17 14.35
C ALA A 190 -28.26 -7.99 15.63
#